data_AF-A0A2J7ZHR1-F1
#
_entry.id   AF-A0A2J7ZHR1-F1
#
_cell.length_a   1.000
_cell.length_b   1.000
_cell.length_c   1.000
_cell.angle_alpha   90.00
_cell.angle_beta   90.00
_cell.angle_gamma   90.00
#
_symmetry.space_group_name_H-M   'P 1'
#
loop_
_entity.id
_entity.type
_entity.pdbx_description
1 polymer ?
#
loop_
_entity_poly.entity_id
_entity_poly.type
_entity_poly.pdbx_seq_one_letter_code
_entity_poly.pdbx_strand_id
1 'polypeptide(L)'
;EESVALVGGGEELAVCVDRLTVVFYECRCLERRLLQHPLALAAAAPLDSSPPDAAELARVRGVVAEADHPDYWFLASKDGSREAHYRGSALGVTLVHDLEPFRTAQQPPQQGQQPAFGSDLPGVVRAFRRRVDEELPGLYRWFGDASLHSTVRSLMG
;
A
#
# COMPACT_ATOMS: atom_id res chain seq x y z
N GLU A 1 -23.53 -6.60 -1.84
CA GLU A 1 -24.06 -5.40 -1.17
C GLU A 1 -23.37 -5.33 0.19
N GLU A 2 -22.54 -4.39 0.61
CA GLU A 2 -22.23 -3.01 0.24
C GLU A 2 -20.72 -2.86 -0.04
N SER A 3 -20.36 -2.51 -1.27
CA SER A 3 -19.08 -1.83 -1.51
C SER A 3 -19.30 -0.41 -1.01
N VAL A 4 -18.73 -0.08 0.15
CA VAL A 4 -18.78 1.27 0.70
C VAL A 4 -18.37 2.21 -0.40
N ALA A 5 -19.29 3.07 -0.83
CA ALA A 5 -18.98 4.14 -1.75
C ALA A 5 -17.90 4.98 -1.05
N LEU A 6 -16.65 4.81 -1.50
CA LEU A 6 -15.54 5.68 -1.14
C LEU A 6 -15.83 7.02 -1.83
N VAL A 7 -16.76 7.78 -1.26
CA VAL A 7 -17.15 9.13 -1.70
C VAL A 7 -16.11 10.11 -1.15
N GLY A 8 -14.87 9.96 -1.63
CA GLY A 8 -13.84 11.01 -1.55
C GLY A 8 -13.65 11.59 -2.94
N GLY A 9 -13.28 12.87 -3.04
CA GLY A 9 -12.79 13.42 -4.30
C GLY A 9 -11.63 12.56 -4.79
N GLY A 10 -11.50 12.32 -6.11
CA GLY A 10 -10.50 11.38 -6.65
C GLY A 10 -9.08 11.62 -6.16
N GLU A 11 -8.72 12.87 -5.82
CA GLU A 11 -7.41 13.27 -5.30
C GLU A 11 -7.18 12.90 -3.82
N GLU A 12 -8.24 12.83 -3.00
CA GLU A 12 -8.15 12.49 -1.56
C GLU A 12 -7.75 11.03 -1.33
N LEU A 13 -8.08 10.17 -2.30
CA LEU A 13 -7.74 8.74 -2.31
C LEU A 13 -6.54 8.41 -3.22
N ALA A 14 -6.24 9.26 -4.19
CA ALA A 14 -5.08 9.10 -5.06
C ALA A 14 -3.78 9.43 -4.32
N VAL A 15 -2.70 8.72 -4.65
CA VAL A 15 -1.37 8.98 -4.09
C VAL A 15 -0.49 9.64 -5.15
N CYS A 16 0.16 10.75 -4.79
CA CYS A 16 1.16 11.37 -5.65
C CYS A 16 2.43 10.51 -5.65
N VAL A 17 2.80 9.96 -6.80
CA VAL A 17 4.02 9.17 -6.97
C VAL A 17 5.05 10.03 -7.70
N ASP A 18 5.75 10.87 -6.95
CA ASP A 18 6.87 11.70 -7.42
C ASP A 18 8.24 11.18 -6.95
N ARG A 19 8.23 10.22 -6.02
CA ARG A 19 9.41 9.62 -5.42
C ARG A 19 9.21 8.13 -5.23
N LEU A 20 10.24 7.37 -5.57
CA LEU A 20 10.38 5.95 -5.21
C LEU A 20 11.55 5.80 -4.24
N THR A 21 11.62 4.66 -3.55
CA THR A 21 12.73 4.34 -2.65
C THR A 21 13.23 2.93 -2.94
N VAL A 22 14.52 2.81 -3.17
CA VAL A 22 15.20 1.50 -3.13
C VAL A 22 15.43 1.16 -1.67
N VAL A 23 14.84 0.06 -1.22
CA VAL A 23 14.92 -0.41 0.17
C VAL A 23 15.68 -1.71 0.22
N PHE A 24 16.79 -1.71 0.96
CA PHE A 24 17.45 -2.91 1.45
C PHE A 24 16.83 -3.26 2.79
N TYR A 25 16.33 -4.48 2.94
CA TYR A 25 15.58 -4.88 4.13
C TYR A 25 16.13 -6.17 4.74
N GLU A 26 15.79 -6.40 6.01
CA GLU A 26 16.06 -7.64 6.73
C GLU A 26 14.79 -8.42 7.13
N CYS A 27 13.62 -7.95 6.69
CA CYS A 27 12.35 -8.67 6.75
C CYS A 27 11.43 -8.25 5.60
N ARG A 28 10.57 -9.16 5.11
CA ARG A 28 9.75 -8.94 3.90
C ARG A 28 8.63 -7.91 4.08
N CYS A 29 8.19 -7.64 5.31
CA CYS A 29 7.21 -6.59 5.59
C CYS A 29 7.79 -5.16 5.62
N LEU A 30 9.12 -5.01 5.44
CA LEU A 30 9.84 -3.74 5.51
C LEU A 30 9.70 -2.97 6.83
N GLU A 31 9.29 -3.62 7.93
CA GLU A 31 9.36 -3.05 9.29
C GLU A 31 10.81 -2.84 9.74
N ARG A 32 11.76 -3.59 9.17
CA ARG A 32 13.19 -3.47 9.41
C ARG A 32 13.93 -3.24 8.09
N ARG A 33 14.30 -1.97 7.86
CA ARG A 33 15.02 -1.49 6.69
C ARG A 33 16.47 -1.20 7.08
N LEU A 34 17.42 -1.72 6.30
CA LEU A 34 18.86 -1.54 6.51
C LEU A 34 19.37 -0.27 5.84
N LEU A 35 18.97 -0.05 4.59
CA LEU A 35 19.36 1.10 3.78
C LEU A 35 18.18 1.55 2.92
N GLN A 36 18.03 2.87 2.78
CA GLN A 36 17.00 3.50 1.96
C GLN A 36 17.68 4.49 1.02
N HIS A 37 17.43 4.36 -0.28
CA HIS A 37 17.92 5.29 -1.29
C HIS A 37 16.73 5.89 -2.05
N PRO A 38 16.33 7.14 -1.71
CA PRO A 38 15.23 7.80 -2.39
C PRO A 38 15.62 8.21 -3.81
N LEU A 39 14.70 7.99 -4.75
CA LEU A 39 14.81 8.32 -6.16
C LEU A 39 13.69 9.30 -6.50
N ALA A 40 14.05 10.54 -6.83
CA ALA A 40 13.08 11.49 -7.39
C ALA A 40 12.75 11.08 -8.82
N LEU A 41 11.46 10.96 -9.14
CA LEU A 41 11.01 10.79 -10.51
C LEU A 41 11.12 12.15 -11.20
N ALA A 42 11.67 12.16 -12.43
CA ALA A 42 12.06 13.40 -13.09
C ALA A 42 10.86 14.35 -13.26
N ALA A 43 10.96 15.54 -12.64
CA ALA A 43 9.92 16.58 -12.64
C ALA A 43 9.75 17.32 -13.99
N ALA A 44 10.27 16.78 -15.08
CA ALA A 44 10.22 17.44 -16.39
C ALA A 44 8.83 17.37 -17.03
N ALA A 45 7.98 16.44 -16.59
CA ALA A 45 6.61 16.30 -17.06
C ALA A 45 5.61 16.79 -15.99
N PRO A 46 4.46 17.35 -16.40
CA PRO A 46 3.37 17.61 -15.48
C PRO A 46 2.89 16.31 -14.83
N LEU A 47 2.30 16.42 -13.64
CA LEU A 47 1.68 15.28 -12.96
C LEU A 47 0.67 14.61 -13.88
N ASP A 48 0.81 13.29 -14.07
CA ASP A 48 -0.18 12.50 -14.79
C ASP A 48 -1.36 12.22 -13.87
N SER A 49 -2.45 12.97 -14.08
CA SER A 49 -3.74 12.77 -13.41
C SER A 49 -4.76 12.13 -14.34
N SER A 50 -4.32 11.54 -15.47
CA SER A 50 -5.23 10.89 -16.39
C SER A 50 -5.84 9.65 -15.74
N PRO A 51 -7.14 9.37 -15.96
CA PRO A 51 -7.75 8.15 -15.47
C PRO A 51 -7.08 6.94 -16.15
N PRO A 52 -6.98 5.79 -15.45
CA PRO A 52 -6.46 4.57 -16.05
C PRO A 52 -7.32 4.17 -17.26
N ASP A 53 -6.67 3.64 -18.29
CA ASP A 53 -7.38 3.22 -19.49
C ASP A 53 -8.25 1.97 -19.25
N ALA A 54 -9.09 1.63 -20.23
CA ALA A 54 -10.01 0.51 -20.11
C ALA A 54 -9.31 -0.85 -19.96
N ALA A 55 -8.10 -1.01 -20.52
CA ALA A 55 -7.32 -2.23 -20.42
C ALA A 55 -6.76 -2.40 -19.01
N GLU A 56 -6.25 -1.32 -18.42
CA GLU A 56 -5.77 -1.27 -17.04
C GLU A 56 -6.90 -1.51 -16.04
N LEU A 57 -8.06 -0.87 -16.24
CA LEU A 57 -9.26 -1.13 -15.45
C LEU A 57 -9.73 -2.59 -15.54
N ALA A 58 -9.62 -3.21 -16.73
CA ALA A 58 -9.94 -4.63 -16.89
C ALA A 58 -8.93 -5.53 -16.17
N ARG A 59 -7.63 -5.19 -16.23
CA ARG A 59 -6.57 -5.92 -15.54
C ARG A 59 -6.76 -5.90 -14.02
N VAL A 60 -7.00 -4.72 -13.44
CA VAL A 60 -7.25 -4.58 -11.99
C VAL A 60 -8.51 -5.35 -11.58
N ARG A 61 -9.59 -5.27 -12.36
CA ARG A 61 -10.81 -6.06 -12.10
C ARG A 61 -10.53 -7.57 -12.12
N GLY A 62 -9.67 -8.04 -13.01
CA GLY A 62 -9.24 -9.43 -13.05
C GLY A 62 -8.56 -9.87 -11.76
N VAL A 63 -7.64 -9.06 -11.23
CA VAL A 63 -6.96 -9.33 -9.95
C VAL A 63 -7.95 -9.38 -8.79
N VAL A 64 -8.89 -8.44 -8.72
CA VAL A 64 -9.91 -8.41 -7.65
C VAL A 64 -10.81 -9.66 -7.72
N ALA A 65 -11.16 -10.11 -8.93
CA ALA A 65 -11.98 -11.30 -9.14
C ALA A 65 -11.25 -12.62 -8.81
N GLU A 66 -9.92 -12.63 -8.62
CA GLU A 66 -9.19 -13.83 -8.20
C GLU A 66 -9.68 -14.36 -6.85
N ALA A 67 -10.20 -13.48 -5.98
CA ALA A 67 -10.76 -13.84 -4.69
C ALA A 67 -12.02 -14.73 -4.80
N ASP A 68 -12.71 -14.70 -5.95
CA ASP A 68 -13.89 -15.53 -6.22
C ASP A 68 -13.52 -16.94 -6.71
N HIS A 69 -12.23 -17.21 -6.97
CA HIS A 69 -11.79 -18.53 -7.40
C HIS A 69 -12.00 -19.57 -6.29
N PRO A 70 -12.56 -20.77 -6.59
CA PRO A 70 -12.87 -21.78 -5.57
C PRO A 70 -11.68 -22.17 -4.67
N ASP A 71 -10.48 -22.23 -5.26
CA ASP A 71 -9.26 -22.58 -4.53
C ASP A 71 -8.56 -21.39 -3.86
N TYR A 72 -9.08 -20.16 -4.00
CA TYR A 72 -8.41 -18.95 -3.52
C TYR A 72 -8.02 -19.06 -2.06
N TRP A 73 -8.98 -19.41 -1.19
CA TRP A 73 -8.73 -19.49 0.25
C TRP A 73 -7.69 -20.54 0.63
N PHE A 74 -7.69 -21.68 -0.05
CA PHE A 74 -6.66 -22.70 0.15
C PHE A 74 -5.28 -22.16 -0.24
N LEU A 75 -5.16 -21.52 -1.41
CA LEU A 75 -3.90 -20.94 -1.88
C LEU A 75 -3.43 -19.78 -0.98
N ALA A 76 -4.35 -18.90 -0.57
CA ALA A 76 -4.09 -17.75 0.28
C ALA A 76 -3.65 -18.15 1.70
N SER A 77 -4.12 -19.30 2.21
CA SER A 77 -3.76 -19.82 3.54
C SER A 77 -2.40 -20.54 3.64
N LYS A 78 -1.67 -20.68 2.52
CA LYS A 78 -0.35 -21.34 2.50
C LYS A 78 0.66 -20.60 3.39
N ASP A 79 1.68 -21.32 3.82
CA ASP A 79 2.67 -20.83 4.81
C ASP A 79 3.35 -19.51 4.43
N GLY A 80 3.48 -19.21 3.13
CA GLY A 80 4.01 -17.93 2.61
C GLY A 80 3.19 -16.70 3.03
N SER A 81 1.94 -16.88 3.44
CA SER A 81 1.05 -15.80 3.87
C SER A 81 1.04 -15.58 5.39
N ARG A 82 1.83 -16.35 6.17
CA ARG A 82 1.85 -16.26 7.64
C ARG A 82 2.73 -15.10 8.11
N GLU A 83 2.35 -14.48 9.23
CA GLU A 83 3.11 -13.38 9.86
C GLU A 83 4.62 -13.67 9.98
N ALA A 84 4.97 -14.89 10.42
CA ALA A 84 6.35 -15.31 10.60
C ALA A 84 7.16 -15.29 9.29
N HIS A 85 6.55 -15.55 8.14
CA HIS A 85 7.20 -15.46 6.83
C HIS A 85 7.66 -14.04 6.51
N TYR A 86 6.88 -13.04 6.95
CA TYR A 86 7.14 -11.64 6.68
C TYR A 86 8.08 -11.00 7.70
N ARG A 87 7.88 -11.29 8.99
CA ARG A 87 8.70 -10.73 10.10
C ARG A 87 10.01 -11.46 10.31
N GLY A 88 10.11 -12.72 9.86
CA GLY A 88 11.34 -13.50 9.90
C GLY A 88 12.47 -12.83 9.11
N SER A 89 13.71 -13.19 9.45
CA SER A 89 14.89 -12.66 8.78
C SER A 89 14.91 -13.01 7.30
N ALA A 90 15.03 -11.99 6.46
CA ALA A 90 15.15 -12.12 5.01
C ALA A 90 15.84 -10.90 4.43
N LEU A 91 17.00 -11.11 3.81
CA LEU A 91 17.68 -10.04 3.09
C LEU A 91 17.12 -9.94 1.67
N GLY A 92 16.90 -8.72 1.21
CA GLY A 92 16.47 -8.46 -0.17
C GLY A 92 16.48 -6.98 -0.50
N VAL A 93 16.19 -6.69 -1.76
CA VAL A 93 16.13 -5.32 -2.30
C VAL A 93 14.86 -5.13 -3.10
N THR A 94 14.10 -4.09 -2.78
CA THR A 94 12.85 -3.77 -3.48
C THR A 94 12.78 -2.28 -3.81
N LEU A 95 12.07 -1.96 -4.89
CA LEU A 95 11.69 -0.60 -5.26
C LEU A 95 10.24 -0.38 -4.82
N VAL A 96 10.03 0.61 -3.96
CA VAL A 96 8.72 0.91 -3.38
C VAL A 96 8.37 2.37 -3.50
N HIS A 97 7.07 2.66 -3.42
CA HIS A 97 6.56 3.96 -3.06
C HIS A 97 6.06 3.90 -1.62
N ASP A 98 6.69 4.65 -0.71
CA ASP A 98 6.28 4.74 0.68
C ASP A 98 5.00 5.58 0.81
N LEU A 99 4.03 5.12 1.60
CA LEU A 99 2.78 5.85 1.80
C LEU A 99 2.97 6.96 2.84
N GLU A 100 3.40 8.14 2.37
CA GLU A 100 3.74 9.29 3.21
C GLU A 100 2.67 9.66 4.26
N PRO A 101 1.35 9.61 3.99
CA PRO A 101 0.32 9.90 4.99
C PRO A 101 0.42 9.03 6.26
N PHE A 102 1.02 7.84 6.19
CA PHE A 102 1.21 6.95 7.34
C PHE A 102 2.54 7.18 8.06
N ARG A 103 3.46 7.94 7.46
CA ARG A 103 4.76 8.32 8.05
C ARG A 103 4.68 9.68 8.74
N THR A 104 3.87 10.59 8.20
CA THR A 104 3.72 11.98 8.67
C THR A 104 2.55 12.22 9.60
N ALA A 105 1.69 11.22 9.86
CA ALA A 105 0.54 11.30 10.78
C ALA A 105 0.89 11.67 12.24
N GLN A 106 2.15 11.99 12.54
CA GLN A 106 2.61 12.59 13.79
C GLN A 106 2.77 14.13 13.72
N GLN A 107 2.48 14.80 12.59
CA GLN A 107 2.55 16.25 12.46
C GLN A 107 1.17 16.85 12.13
N PRO A 108 0.66 17.83 12.91
CA PRO A 108 -0.60 18.47 12.60
C PRO A 108 -0.49 19.24 11.28
N PRO A 109 -1.56 19.26 10.46
CA PRO A 109 -1.57 20.02 9.21
C PRO A 109 -1.33 21.50 9.50
N GLN A 110 -0.40 22.12 8.76
CA GLN A 110 -0.19 23.56 8.85
C GLN A 110 -1.35 24.28 8.14
N GLN A 111 -1.90 25.33 8.78
CA GLN A 111 -3.01 26.10 8.23
C GLN A 111 -2.62 26.70 6.87
N GLY A 112 -3.37 26.38 5.81
CA GLY A 112 -3.18 26.90 4.45
C GLY A 112 -2.63 25.91 3.42
N GLN A 113 -2.33 24.66 3.80
CA GLN A 113 -1.97 23.61 2.86
C GLN A 113 -3.22 23.08 2.13
N GLN A 114 -3.18 23.05 0.79
CA GLN A 114 -4.16 22.35 -0.05
C GLN A 114 -4.27 20.87 0.39
N PRO A 115 -5.42 20.20 0.18
CA PRO A 115 -5.54 18.79 0.48
C PRO A 115 -4.44 18.03 -0.26
N ALA A 116 -3.52 17.44 0.51
CA ALA A 116 -2.46 16.64 -0.04
C ALA A 116 -3.06 15.33 -0.57
N PHE A 117 -2.56 14.86 -1.71
CA PHE A 117 -2.86 13.53 -2.24
C PHE A 117 -2.83 12.46 -1.13
N GLY A 118 -3.87 11.64 -1.06
CA GLY A 118 -3.92 10.51 -0.14
C GLY A 118 -4.19 10.89 1.32
N SER A 119 -4.63 12.13 1.58
CA SER A 119 -4.96 12.61 2.93
C SER A 119 -6.02 11.76 3.64
N ASP A 120 -6.92 11.12 2.90
CA ASP A 120 -7.96 10.25 3.46
C ASP A 120 -7.53 8.78 3.61
N LEU A 121 -6.40 8.37 3.04
CA LEU A 121 -5.93 6.98 3.10
C LEU A 121 -5.79 6.44 4.53
N PRO A 122 -5.24 7.19 5.52
CA PRO A 122 -5.21 6.71 6.89
C PRO A 122 -6.59 6.42 7.47
N GLY A 123 -7.59 7.24 7.14
CA GLY A 123 -8.97 7.02 7.57
C GLY A 123 -9.56 5.75 6.95
N VAL A 124 -9.41 5.59 5.63
CA VAL A 124 -9.89 4.43 4.87
C VAL A 124 -9.23 3.13 5.35
N VAL A 125 -7.90 3.11 5.48
CA VAL A 125 -7.17 1.91 5.91
C VAL A 125 -7.54 1.55 7.35
N ARG A 126 -7.67 2.52 8.26
CA ARG A 126 -8.11 2.23 9.65
C ARG A 126 -9.53 1.67 9.69
N ALA A 127 -10.44 2.23 8.92
CA ALA A 127 -11.81 1.72 8.83
C ALA A 127 -11.85 0.28 8.29
N PHE A 128 -11.06 0.00 7.25
CA PHE A 128 -10.90 -1.35 6.70
C PHE A 128 -10.33 -2.33 7.73
N ARG A 129 -9.23 -1.97 8.40
CA ARG A 129 -8.61 -2.82 9.43
C ARG A 129 -9.58 -3.15 10.55
N ARG A 130 -10.30 -2.15 11.06
CA ARG A 130 -11.31 -2.32 12.10
C ARG A 130 -12.39 -3.32 11.67
N ARG A 131 -12.92 -3.17 10.46
CA ARG A 131 -13.94 -4.09 9.94
C ARG A 131 -13.41 -5.52 9.80
N VAL A 132 -12.19 -5.69 9.31
CA VAL A 132 -11.56 -7.02 9.23
C VAL A 132 -11.34 -7.62 10.62
N ASP A 133 -10.90 -6.82 11.60
CA ASP A 133 -10.72 -7.29 12.98
C ASP A 133 -12.06 -7.69 13.65
N GLU A 134 -13.15 -7.00 13.32
CA GLU A 134 -14.52 -7.30 13.78
C GLU A 134 -15.07 -8.57 13.12
N GLU A 135 -14.92 -8.72 11.80
CA GLU A 135 -15.48 -9.85 11.04
C GLU A 135 -14.62 -11.12 11.14
N LEU A 136 -13.29 -10.99 11.29
CA LEU A 136 -12.31 -12.07 11.23
C LEU A 136 -11.32 -11.98 12.41
N PRO A 137 -11.80 -12.09 13.66
CA PRO A 137 -11.00 -11.79 14.85
C PRO A 137 -9.78 -12.72 14.97
N GLY A 138 -8.60 -12.11 15.02
CA GLY A 138 -7.32 -12.81 15.19
C GLY A 138 -6.78 -13.53 13.95
N LEU A 139 -7.49 -13.46 12.81
CA LEU A 139 -7.07 -14.11 11.56
C LEU A 139 -6.00 -13.31 10.81
N TYR A 140 -6.06 -11.97 10.88
CA TYR A 140 -5.12 -11.07 10.21
C TYR A 140 -4.17 -10.39 11.20
N ARG A 141 -3.01 -9.99 10.67
CA ARG A 141 -1.97 -9.26 11.38
C ARG A 141 -1.57 -8.04 10.56
N TRP A 142 -1.66 -6.87 11.19
CA TRP A 142 -1.26 -5.62 10.58
C TRP A 142 0.20 -5.31 10.90
N PHE A 143 0.99 -5.00 9.87
CA PHE A 143 2.34 -4.46 10.04
C PHE A 143 2.28 -2.97 10.41
N GLY A 144 3.35 -2.44 10.99
CA GLY A 144 3.44 -1.06 11.44
C GLY A 144 3.16 -0.05 10.33
N ASP A 145 2.45 1.03 10.66
CA ASP A 145 2.05 2.07 9.70
C ASP A 145 3.24 2.66 8.93
N ALA A 146 4.39 2.83 9.60
CA ALA A 146 5.61 3.32 9.00
C ALA A 146 6.22 2.39 7.93
N SER A 147 5.79 1.12 7.87
CA SER A 147 6.23 0.15 6.86
C SER A 147 5.25 0.02 5.70
N LEU A 148 4.12 0.73 5.70
CA LEU A 148 3.16 0.67 4.59
C LEU A 148 3.73 1.31 3.33
N HIS A 149 3.61 0.59 2.22
CA HIS A 149 4.18 0.95 0.94
C HIS A 149 3.41 0.27 -0.20
N SER A 150 3.54 0.82 -1.40
CA SER A 150 3.24 0.12 -2.65
C SER A 150 4.54 -0.44 -3.21
N THR A 151 4.62 -1.76 -3.40
CA THR A 151 5.77 -2.36 -4.08
C THR A 151 5.65 -2.14 -5.58
N VAL A 152 6.63 -1.48 -6.18
CA VAL A 152 6.70 -1.29 -7.64
C VAL A 152 7.35 -2.50 -8.28
N ARG A 153 8.49 -2.94 -7.72
CA ARG A 153 9.26 -4.05 -8.29
C ARG A 153 10.29 -4.62 -7.30
N SER A 154 10.44 -5.94 -7.27
CA SER A 154 11.60 -6.59 -6.64
C SER A 154 12.87 -6.36 -7.47
N LEU A 155 13.95 -5.90 -6.83
CA LEU A 155 15.24 -5.64 -7.47
C LEU A 155 16.25 -6.76 -7.22
N MET A 156 16.09 -7.48 -6.10
CA MET A 156 16.87 -8.66 -5.75
C MET A 156 16.07 -9.50 -4.75
N GLY A 157 15.87 -10.77 -5.10
CA GLY A 157 15.23 -11.80 -4.28
C GLY A 157 15.64 -13.18 -4.73
#